data_AF-A0A348VR78-F1
#
_entry.id   AF-A0A348VR78-F1
#
_cell.length_a   1.000
_cell.length_b   1.000
_cell.length_c   1.000
_cell.angle_alpha   90.00
_cell.angle_beta   90.00
_cell.angle_gamma   90.00
#
_symmetry.space_group_name_H-M   'P 1'
#
loop_
_entity.id
_entity.type
_entity.pdbx_description
1 polymer ?
#
loop_
_entity_poly.entity_id
_entity_poly.type
_entity_poly.pdbx_seq_one_letter_code
_entity_poly.pdbx_strand_id
1 'polypeptide(L)'
;MVTSSTENLNQLLTQARALPYMENGKTVGFRMSEIMPGSLFEKIGLLNGDVIQGVNSQQLDDPGKFFQLYQGLKDEKSITIDVLRNGQRQTLNYDIR
;
A
#
# COMPACT_ATOMS: atom_id res chain seq x y z
N MET A 1 18.29 -19.36 -7.16
CA MET A 1 17.23 -18.80 -8.03
C MET A 1 16.45 -17.78 -7.20
N VAL A 2 16.70 -16.48 -7.35
CA VAL A 2 16.11 -15.40 -6.51
C VAL A 2 15.37 -14.36 -7.37
N THR A 3 15.11 -14.66 -8.65
CA THR A 3 14.61 -13.69 -9.63
C THR A 3 13.13 -13.34 -9.47
N SER A 4 12.30 -14.26 -8.95
CA SER A 4 10.84 -14.10 -8.98
C SER A 4 10.30 -13.02 -8.04
N SER A 5 10.94 -12.73 -6.90
CA SER A 5 10.43 -11.72 -5.96
C SER A 5 10.59 -10.29 -6.48
N THR A 6 11.64 -10.03 -7.26
CA THR A 6 11.93 -8.70 -7.81
C THR A 6 11.04 -8.39 -9.02
N GLU A 7 10.72 -9.38 -9.86
CA GLU A 7 9.80 -9.19 -10.99
C GLU A 7 8.38 -8.88 -10.54
N ASN A 8 7.87 -9.59 -9.52
CA ASN A 8 6.55 -9.32 -8.95
C ASN A 8 6.46 -7.93 -8.30
N LEU A 9 7.56 -7.46 -7.70
CA LEU A 9 7.61 -6.12 -7.13
C LEU A 9 7.55 -5.05 -8.22
N ASN A 10 8.34 -5.20 -9.29
CA ASN A 10 8.30 -4.25 -10.40
C ASN A 10 6.90 -4.17 -11.02
N GLN A 11 6.21 -5.32 -11.16
CA GLN A 11 4.82 -5.34 -11.63
C GLN A 11 3.86 -4.62 -10.67
N LEU A 12 4.01 -4.79 -9.35
CA LEU A 12 3.21 -4.04 -8.36
C LEU A 12 3.48 -2.54 -8.42
N LEU A 13 4.74 -2.14 -8.53
CA LEU A 13 5.14 -0.73 -8.64
C LEU A 13 4.65 -0.08 -9.96
N THR A 14 4.30 -0.87 -10.97
CA THR A 14 3.67 -0.37 -12.20
C THR A 14 2.15 -0.23 -12.12
N GLN A 15 1.51 -0.87 -11.13
CA GLN A 15 0.05 -0.90 -11.02
C GLN A 15 -0.55 0.33 -10.33
N ALA A 16 0.26 1.11 -9.61
CA ALA A 16 -0.13 2.40 -9.04
C ALA A 16 1.11 3.25 -8.75
N ARG A 17 0.94 4.56 -8.72
CA ARG A 17 1.94 5.51 -8.23
C ARG A 17 1.71 5.83 -6.76
N ALA A 18 2.74 5.63 -5.95
CA ALA A 18 2.78 6.05 -4.56
C ALA A 18 3.68 7.29 -4.42
N LEU A 19 3.12 8.39 -3.92
CA LEU A 19 3.84 9.63 -3.65
C LEU A 19 3.88 9.89 -2.14
N PRO A 20 5.02 10.30 -1.55
CA PRO A 20 5.08 10.64 -0.14
C PRO A 20 4.03 11.69 0.24
N TYR A 21 3.27 11.43 1.29
CA TYR A 21 2.33 12.38 1.88
C TYR A 21 2.93 12.92 3.17
N MET A 22 3.17 14.23 3.21
CA MET A 22 3.84 14.89 4.32
C MET A 22 2.86 15.71 5.16
N GLU A 23 2.96 15.56 6.48
CA GLU A 23 2.33 16.44 7.47
C GLU A 23 3.42 16.95 8.42
N ASN A 24 3.42 18.26 8.71
CA ASN A 24 4.38 18.88 9.62
C ASN A 24 5.86 18.57 9.29
N GLY A 25 6.19 18.45 8.00
CA GLY A 25 7.54 18.15 7.52
C GLY A 25 7.98 16.68 7.68
N LYS A 26 7.07 15.78 8.03
CA LYS A 26 7.33 14.34 8.13
C LYS A 26 6.42 13.57 7.18
N THR A 27 6.95 12.51 6.58
CA THR A 27 6.13 11.55 5.83
C THR A 27 5.23 10.81 6.82
N VAL A 28 3.92 10.89 6.61
CA VAL A 28 2.91 10.20 7.45
C VAL A 28 2.14 9.14 6.67
N GLY A 29 2.50 8.92 5.41
CA GLY A 29 1.88 7.97 4.52
C GLY A 29 2.29 8.16 3.06
N PHE A 30 1.63 7.41 2.18
CA PHE A 30 1.83 7.48 0.74
C PHE A 30 0.49 7.65 0.03
N ARG A 31 0.39 8.73 -0.75
CA ARG A 31 -0.77 8.99 -1.60
C ARG A 31 -0.71 8.09 -2.83
N MET A 32 -1.79 7.35 -3.02
CA MET A 32 -2.00 6.48 -4.17
C MET A 32 -2.65 7.26 -5.31
N SER A 33 -2.11 7.09 -6.51
CA SER A 33 -2.59 7.71 -7.75
C SER A 33 -2.33 6.78 -8.92
N GLU A 34 -3.01 7.02 -10.04
CA GLU A 34 -2.88 6.18 -11.24
C GLU A 34 -3.07 4.68 -10.96
N ILE A 35 -4.00 4.33 -10.05
CA ILE A 35 -4.36 2.94 -9.79
C ILE A 35 -4.93 2.33 -11.08
N MET A 36 -4.28 1.28 -11.56
CA MET A 36 -4.69 0.56 -12.76
C MET A 36 -5.96 -0.26 -12.51
N PRO A 37 -6.94 -0.25 -13.43
CA PRO A 37 -8.07 -1.17 -13.38
C PRO A 37 -7.61 -2.63 -13.37
N GLY A 38 -8.24 -3.46 -12.54
CA GLY A 38 -7.89 -4.85 -12.31
C GLY A 38 -6.63 -5.08 -11.47
N SER A 39 -5.97 -4.01 -11.00
CA SER A 39 -4.79 -4.11 -10.13
C SER A 39 -5.11 -4.70 -8.76
N LEU A 40 -4.06 -5.12 -8.05
CA LEU A 40 -4.22 -5.51 -6.65
C LEU A 40 -4.87 -4.39 -5.83
N PHE A 41 -4.39 -3.15 -6.00
CA PHE A 41 -4.86 -1.98 -5.24
C PHE A 41 -6.36 -1.72 -5.42
N GLU A 42 -6.87 -1.84 -6.66
CA GLU A 42 -8.31 -1.72 -6.91
C GLU A 42 -9.11 -2.89 -6.29
N LYS A 43 -8.59 -4.12 -6.39
CA LYS A 43 -9.25 -5.32 -5.81
C LYS A 43 -9.35 -5.24 -4.29
N ILE A 44 -8.39 -4.61 -3.64
CA ILE A 44 -8.41 -4.30 -2.20
C ILE A 44 -9.05 -2.93 -1.94
N GLY A 45 -9.92 -2.44 -2.82
CA GLY A 45 -10.77 -1.27 -2.60
C GLY A 45 -10.06 0.05 -2.36
N LEU A 46 -8.77 0.17 -2.73
CA LEU A 46 -8.08 1.46 -2.74
C LEU A 46 -8.53 2.30 -3.92
N LEU A 47 -8.58 3.60 -3.70
CA LEU A 47 -9.03 4.59 -4.66
C LEU A 47 -7.94 5.64 -4.89
N ASN A 48 -7.97 6.27 -6.06
CA ASN A 48 -7.09 7.38 -6.36
C ASN A 48 -7.35 8.52 -5.37
N GLY A 49 -6.30 9.04 -4.75
CA GLY A 49 -6.36 10.07 -3.72
C GLY A 49 -6.28 9.53 -2.29
N ASP A 50 -6.43 8.22 -2.09
CA ASP A 50 -6.17 7.60 -0.78
C ASP A 50 -4.74 7.84 -0.34
N VAL A 51 -4.55 8.10 0.95
CA VAL A 51 -3.23 8.11 1.57
C VAL A 51 -3.12 6.91 2.49
N ILE A 52 -2.29 5.93 2.14
CA ILE A 52 -2.00 4.79 3.01
C ILE A 52 -1.11 5.28 4.14
N GLN A 53 -1.57 5.17 5.38
CA GLN A 53 -0.83 5.56 6.59
C GLN A 53 -0.23 4.36 7.30
N GLY A 54 -0.79 3.16 7.11
CA GLY A 54 -0.28 1.94 7.70
C GLY A 54 -0.86 0.66 7.12
N VAL A 55 -0.15 -0.45 7.34
CA VAL A 55 -0.55 -1.81 6.95
C VAL A 55 -0.24 -2.75 8.12
N ASN A 56 -1.20 -3.59 8.51
CA ASN A 56 -1.07 -4.57 9.61
C ASN A 56 -0.51 -3.94 10.90
N SER A 57 -1.06 -2.79 11.30
CA SER A 57 -0.63 -2.02 12.48
C SER A 57 0.79 -1.44 12.41
N GLN A 58 1.46 -1.53 11.25
CA GLN A 58 2.75 -0.90 11.01
C GLN A 58 2.56 0.40 10.22
N GLN A 59 3.18 1.47 10.72
CA GLN A 59 3.12 2.78 10.08
C GLN A 59 3.98 2.81 8.81
N LEU A 60 3.41 3.36 7.74
CA LEU A 60 4.05 3.50 6.44
C LEU A 60 4.61 4.93 6.27
N ASP A 61 5.64 5.26 7.05
CA ASP A 61 6.33 6.55 7.06
C ASP A 61 7.62 6.57 6.21
N ASP A 62 8.07 5.40 5.74
CA ASP A 62 9.33 5.24 5.01
C ASP A 62 9.17 4.27 3.81
N PRO A 63 9.73 4.60 2.62
CA PRO A 63 9.65 3.72 1.45
C PRO A 63 10.27 2.33 1.66
N GLY A 64 11.30 2.21 2.48
CA GLY A 64 11.97 0.95 2.80
C GLY A 64 11.09 -0.02 3.59
N LYS A 65 10.15 0.51 4.41
CA LYS A 65 9.17 -0.33 5.14
C LYS A 65 8.16 -0.99 4.20
N PHE A 66 7.88 -0.40 3.05
CA PHE A 66 6.96 -0.98 2.07
C PHE A 66 7.40 -2.36 1.58
N PHE A 67 8.71 -2.56 1.39
CA PHE A 67 9.25 -3.85 0.96
C PHE A 67 9.10 -4.92 2.04
N GLN A 68 9.38 -4.58 3.29
CA GLN A 68 9.23 -5.49 4.42
C GLN A 68 7.77 -5.90 4.61
N LEU A 69 6.86 -4.93 4.48
CA LEU A 69 5.42 -5.18 4.50
C LEU A 69 5.03 -6.13 3.38
N TYR A 70 5.40 -5.83 2.13
CA TYR A 70 5.05 -6.69 0.99
C TYR A 70 5.50 -8.14 1.16
N GLN A 71 6.71 -8.38 1.69
CA GLN A 71 7.15 -9.74 1.99
C GLN A 71 6.25 -10.41 3.04
N GLY A 72 5.91 -9.70 4.12
CA GLY A 72 4.99 -10.21 5.13
C GLY A 72 3.57 -10.48 4.60
N LEU A 73 3.08 -9.67 3.67
CA LEU A 73 1.74 -9.85 3.09
C LEU A 73 1.60 -11.15 2.29
N LYS A 74 2.69 -11.71 1.75
CA LYS A 74 2.63 -12.97 0.99
C LYS A 74 2.24 -14.16 1.83
N ASP A 75 2.57 -14.13 3.12
CA ASP A 75 2.33 -15.22 4.06
C ASP A 75 1.05 -14.99 4.90
N GLU A 76 0.44 -13.81 4.78
CA GLU A 76 -0.74 -13.41 5.54
C GLU A 76 -2.05 -13.80 4.86
N LYS A 77 -3.03 -14.24 5.68
CA LYS A 77 -4.37 -14.60 5.20
C LYS A 77 -5.28 -13.38 5.07
N SER A 78 -4.96 -12.32 5.80
CA SER A 78 -5.74 -11.09 5.84
C SER A 78 -4.82 -9.90 6.04
N ILE A 79 -5.19 -8.77 5.46
CA ILE A 79 -4.48 -7.50 5.58
C ILE A 79 -5.42 -6.43 6.11
N THR A 80 -4.90 -5.60 7.01
CA THR A 80 -5.57 -4.40 7.49
C THR A 80 -4.80 -3.19 6.97
N ILE A 81 -5.49 -2.25 6.34
CA ILE A 81 -4.87 -1.06 5.75
C ILE A 81 -5.55 0.17 6.32
N ASP A 82 -4.76 1.04 6.94
CA ASP A 82 -5.22 2.34 7.42
C ASP A 82 -4.99 3.38 6.34
N VAL A 83 -6.08 4.02 5.89
CA VAL A 83 -6.05 5.04 4.85
C VAL A 83 -6.68 6.34 5.34
N LEU A 84 -6.18 7.46 4.83
CA LEU A 84 -6.87 8.74 4.84
C LEU A 84 -7.56 8.92 3.48
N ARG A 85 -8.89 8.87 3.48
CA ARG A 85 -9.74 9.03 2.30
C ARG A 85 -10.61 10.27 2.47
N ASN A 86 -10.48 11.23 1.55
CA ASN A 86 -11.21 12.51 1.62
C ASN A 86 -11.06 13.22 2.98
N GLY A 87 -9.89 13.12 3.61
CA GLY A 87 -9.61 13.70 4.93
C GLY A 87 -10.17 12.91 6.12
N GLN A 88 -10.80 11.76 5.90
CA GLN A 88 -11.29 10.87 6.95
C GLN A 88 -10.44 9.62 7.04
N ARG A 89 -10.09 9.20 8.27
CA ARG A 89 -9.40 7.94 8.50
C ARG A 89 -10.38 6.78 8.32
N GLN A 90 -9.97 5.79 7.55
CA GLN A 90 -10.71 4.55 7.31
C GLN A 90 -9.74 3.39 7.47
N THR A 91 -10.22 2.31 8.07
CA THR A 91 -9.48 1.04 8.16
C THR A 91 -10.18 0.05 7.25
N LEU A 92 -9.42 -0.53 6.32
CA LEU A 92 -9.91 -1.48 5.35
C LEU A 92 -9.33 -2.87 5.66
N ASN A 93 -10.20 -3.87 5.74
CA ASN A 93 -9.82 -5.24 6.04
C ASN A 93 -10.10 -6.13 4.83
N TYR A 94 -9.08 -6.87 4.37
CA TYR A 94 -9.17 -7.73 3.20
C TYR A 94 -8.60 -9.11 3.48
N ASP A 95 -9.29 -10.15 3.04
CA ASP A 95 -8.75 -11.51 3.01
C ASP A 95 -7.97 -11.73 1.70
N ILE A 96 -6.71 -12.16 1.81
CA ILE A 96 -5.89 -12.62 0.69
C ILE A 96 -6.12 -14.14 0.59
N ARG A 97 -7.10 -14.57 -0.21
CA ARG A 97 -7.35 -15.99 -0.51
C ARG A 97 -7.42 -16.23 -2.01
#